data_AF-A0A654DYC3-F1
#
_entry.id   AF-A0A654DYC3-F1
#
_cell.length_a   1.000
_cell.length_b   1.000
_cell.length_c   1.000
_cell.angle_alpha   90.00
_cell.angle_beta   90.00
_cell.angle_gamma   90.00
#
_symmetry.space_group_name_H-M   'P 1'
#
loop_
_entity.id
_entity.type
_entity.pdbx_description
1 polymer ?
#
loop_
_entity_poly.entity_id
_entity_poly.type
_entity_poly.pdbx_seq_one_letter_code
_entity_poly.pdbx_strand_id
1 'polypeptide(L)'
;MKQLLNLLLALAMVLTLSFCNKDDDPKPGDKDPTDTTDTTSNVVKLTPEQNKELLQTIGVQFVNEMSAMQQTEGIQALTSFGLLVEGEDDDPDPGVPNQLMKINKAIIAFAHGRISANQFGALPVALRTDDDDDDFESLQELFDEATGTYDWNAATEEFDYTDNSSDKIIFKYPTPETGTSNNTTLTFSNYSSVEIANPIDEEYTGDLPTSLDVELKLDGVTQVTYGFEVDYNSEGVPEKVETALFVNPFTLSVDLTNNKSKIGTGVDFSNGTKTLIATSVEFNGDFSDAAIEAAEEDEEKLKDVIHDANFSFTLLDLKMVADVDFANFYPKVYNLDTYYDDYDGNTDPKPDLEANAEKLEAALNDHVSLTTSYVSTGKIAAEVEWYTFVESEEYCCGTDYSVELGARMIFEDGSKVDLEDYLETGFGQLEGAINDLLDQISEDIGEDLEHIEF
;
A
#
# COMPACT_ATOMS: atom_id res chain seq x y z
N MET A 1 2.68 16.93 14.12
CA MET A 1 2.85 15.55 13.60
C MET A 1 1.56 14.75 13.41
N LYS A 2 0.79 14.38 14.45
CA LYS A 2 -0.41 13.50 14.30
C LYS A 2 -1.53 14.05 13.39
N GLN A 3 -1.84 15.35 13.43
CA GLN A 3 -2.89 15.94 12.57
C GLN A 3 -2.42 16.16 11.11
N LEU A 4 -1.14 16.42 10.89
CA LEU A 4 -0.51 16.58 9.57
C LEU A 4 -0.40 15.24 8.82
N LEU A 5 0.05 14.21 9.55
CA LEU A 5 0.04 12.83 9.06
C LEU A 5 -1.39 12.40 8.75
N ASN A 6 -2.38 12.72 9.59
CA ASN A 6 -3.79 12.39 9.35
C ASN A 6 -4.41 13.16 8.18
N LEU A 7 -4.01 14.39 7.86
CA LEU A 7 -4.54 15.14 6.70
C LEU A 7 -3.91 14.66 5.38
N LEU A 8 -2.61 14.34 5.39
CA LEU A 8 -1.91 13.74 4.24
C LEU A 8 -2.31 12.29 4.02
N LEU A 9 -2.49 11.52 5.11
CA LEU A 9 -3.15 10.21 5.07
C LEU A 9 -4.61 10.35 4.69
N ALA A 10 -5.34 11.41 5.06
CA ALA A 10 -6.73 11.62 4.64
C ALA A 10 -6.82 11.99 3.15
N LEU A 11 -5.89 12.77 2.58
CA LEU A 11 -5.86 12.97 1.13
C LEU A 11 -5.44 11.70 0.38
N ALA A 12 -4.46 10.95 0.91
CA ALA A 12 -4.05 9.65 0.36
C ALA A 12 -5.09 8.54 0.59
N MET A 13 -5.87 8.61 1.69
CA MET A 13 -6.99 7.73 2.03
C MET A 13 -8.24 8.12 1.28
N VAL A 14 -8.58 9.39 1.07
CA VAL A 14 -9.69 9.79 0.19
C VAL A 14 -9.41 9.32 -1.25
N LEU A 15 -8.14 9.21 -1.65
CA LEU A 15 -7.72 8.60 -2.90
C LEU A 15 -7.64 7.05 -2.88
N THR A 16 -7.70 6.38 -1.72
CA THR A 16 -7.63 4.90 -1.58
C THR A 16 -8.82 4.25 -0.85
N LEU A 17 -9.75 5.02 -0.27
CA LEU A 17 -10.84 4.61 0.62
C LEU A 17 -12.24 5.03 0.17
N SER A 18 -12.43 5.58 -1.04
CA SER A 18 -13.77 5.53 -1.67
C SER A 18 -14.24 4.09 -1.99
N PHE A 19 -13.55 3.06 -1.47
CA PHE A 19 -13.93 1.65 -1.50
C PHE A 19 -14.37 1.08 -0.14
N CYS A 20 -14.43 1.86 0.95
CA CYS A 20 -14.96 1.37 2.23
C CYS A 20 -15.57 2.50 3.06
N ASN A 21 -16.88 2.71 2.93
CA ASN A 21 -17.77 2.92 4.07
C ASN A 21 -19.21 2.61 3.63
N LYS A 22 -19.77 1.53 4.18
CA LYS A 22 -21.22 1.33 4.26
C LYS A 22 -21.68 2.06 5.51
N ASP A 23 -22.54 3.05 5.36
CA ASP A 23 -23.58 3.35 6.33
C ASP A 23 -24.80 3.95 5.61
N ASP A 24 -25.96 3.36 5.87
CA ASP A 24 -27.25 3.65 5.23
C ASP A 24 -27.75 5.08 5.54
N ASP A 25 -27.60 5.97 4.54
CA ASP A 25 -28.52 7.00 4.00
C ASP A 25 -29.50 7.78 4.93
N PRO A 26 -29.73 9.09 4.63
CA PRO A 26 -30.91 9.40 3.82
C PRO A 26 -30.72 10.46 2.71
N LYS A 27 -30.85 10.00 1.46
CA LYS A 27 -31.05 10.71 0.18
C LYS A 27 -31.74 12.09 0.21
N PRO A 28 -31.26 13.05 -0.60
CA PRO A 28 -32.07 14.14 -1.16
C PRO A 28 -32.50 13.90 -2.62
N GLY A 29 -33.68 14.43 -2.96
CA GLY A 29 -34.48 14.04 -4.13
C GLY A 29 -34.00 14.47 -5.53
N ASP A 30 -34.36 13.61 -6.48
CA ASP A 30 -34.27 13.71 -7.95
C ASP A 30 -34.50 15.11 -8.55
N LYS A 31 -33.57 15.50 -9.43
CA LYS A 31 -33.88 16.31 -10.63
C LYS A 31 -33.12 15.82 -11.86
N ASP A 32 -33.88 15.16 -12.73
CA ASP A 32 -33.58 14.86 -14.14
C ASP A 32 -33.22 16.12 -14.96
N PRO A 33 -32.13 16.12 -15.74
CA PRO A 33 -31.99 17.00 -16.89
C PRO A 33 -32.00 16.20 -18.20
N THR A 34 -33.11 16.37 -18.92
CA THR A 34 -33.37 15.89 -20.27
C THR A 34 -32.32 16.30 -21.32
N ASP A 35 -31.89 15.30 -22.09
CA ASP A 35 -31.59 15.25 -23.54
C ASP A 35 -31.49 16.56 -24.34
N THR A 36 -30.32 16.81 -24.95
CA THR A 36 -30.26 17.29 -26.34
C THR A 36 -29.06 16.69 -27.10
N THR A 37 -29.37 15.99 -28.19
CA THR A 37 -28.47 15.45 -29.21
C THR A 37 -27.63 16.53 -29.92
N ASP A 38 -26.33 16.30 -30.07
CA ASP A 38 -25.60 16.78 -31.26
C ASP A 38 -24.57 15.75 -31.75
N THR A 39 -24.75 15.36 -33.01
CA THR A 39 -23.94 14.40 -33.75
C THR A 39 -22.76 15.09 -34.41
N THR A 40 -21.53 14.66 -34.12
CA THR A 40 -20.49 14.22 -35.08
C THR A 40 -19.08 14.27 -34.49
N SER A 41 -18.58 13.13 -34.01
CA SER A 41 -17.17 12.75 -34.10
C SER A 41 -17.06 11.25 -33.90
N ASN A 42 -16.48 10.54 -34.87
CA ASN A 42 -16.16 9.11 -34.75
C ASN A 42 -14.92 8.94 -33.86
N VAL A 43 -15.09 9.20 -32.57
CA VAL A 43 -14.24 8.71 -31.49
C VAL A 43 -15.16 7.83 -30.66
N VAL A 44 -14.77 6.57 -30.44
CA VAL A 44 -15.51 5.69 -29.52
C VAL A 44 -15.34 6.29 -28.13
N LYS A 45 -16.38 7.00 -27.68
CA LYS A 45 -16.56 7.51 -26.32
C LYS A 45 -17.15 6.38 -25.48
N LEU A 46 -16.61 6.14 -24.29
CA LEU A 46 -17.18 5.16 -23.36
C LEU A 46 -18.33 5.81 -22.57
N THR A 47 -19.46 5.11 -22.46
CA THR A 47 -20.53 5.51 -21.53
C THR A 47 -20.16 5.12 -20.09
N PRO A 48 -20.84 5.66 -19.05
CA PRO A 48 -20.62 5.23 -17.67
C PRO A 48 -20.71 3.71 -17.47
N GLU A 49 -21.67 3.04 -18.13
CA GLU A 49 -21.84 1.58 -18.04
C GLU A 49 -20.68 0.82 -18.68
N GLN A 50 -20.16 1.31 -19.81
CA GLN A 50 -18.99 0.72 -20.47
C GLN A 50 -17.72 0.92 -19.65
N ASN A 51 -17.59 2.06 -18.96
CA ASN A 51 -16.50 2.29 -18.02
C ASN A 51 -16.60 1.34 -16.81
N LYS A 52 -17.81 1.11 -16.25
CA LYS A 52 -18.02 0.15 -15.16
C LYS A 52 -17.65 -1.28 -15.56
N GLU A 53 -18.07 -1.74 -16.74
CA GLU A 53 -17.72 -3.07 -17.26
C GLU A 53 -16.19 -3.25 -17.40
N LEU A 54 -15.49 -2.19 -17.83
CA LEU A 54 -14.04 -2.21 -17.96
C LEU A 54 -13.34 -2.24 -16.60
N LEU A 55 -13.80 -1.46 -15.62
CA LEU A 55 -13.28 -1.49 -14.25
C LEU A 55 -13.48 -2.86 -13.60
N GLN A 56 -14.66 -3.47 -13.77
CA GLN A 56 -14.90 -4.86 -13.33
C GLN A 56 -13.93 -5.84 -14.00
N THR A 57 -13.75 -5.73 -15.32
CA THR A 57 -12.83 -6.59 -16.07
C THR A 57 -11.40 -6.46 -15.57
N ILE A 58 -10.95 -5.23 -15.26
CA ILE A 58 -9.65 -4.94 -14.66
C ILE A 58 -9.53 -5.63 -13.31
N GLY A 59 -10.51 -5.47 -12.42
CA GLY A 59 -10.49 -6.13 -11.11
C GLY A 59 -10.42 -7.66 -11.21
N VAL A 60 -11.25 -8.28 -12.07
CA VAL A 60 -11.22 -9.73 -12.32
C VAL A 60 -9.87 -10.18 -12.88
N GLN A 61 -9.28 -9.42 -13.81
CA GLN A 61 -7.94 -9.72 -14.32
C GLN A 61 -6.89 -9.66 -13.22
N PHE A 62 -6.96 -8.68 -12.31
CA PHE A 62 -6.00 -8.55 -11.22
C PHE A 62 -6.08 -9.76 -10.28
N VAL A 63 -7.29 -10.17 -9.89
CA VAL A 63 -7.52 -11.37 -9.07
C VAL A 63 -6.94 -12.63 -9.73
N ASN A 64 -7.17 -12.81 -11.04
CA ASN A 64 -6.61 -13.95 -11.77
C ASN A 64 -5.07 -13.95 -11.76
N GLU A 65 -4.43 -12.78 -11.80
CA GLU A 65 -2.97 -12.65 -11.73
C GLU A 65 -2.44 -13.00 -10.33
N MET A 66 -3.16 -12.61 -9.27
CA MET A 66 -2.83 -13.02 -7.90
C MET A 66 -2.97 -14.53 -7.70
N SER A 67 -4.08 -15.13 -8.18
CA SER A 67 -4.26 -16.59 -8.16
C SER A 67 -3.16 -17.32 -8.93
N ALA A 68 -2.73 -16.78 -10.08
CA ALA A 68 -1.62 -17.33 -10.84
C ALA A 68 -0.27 -17.24 -10.09
N MET A 69 -0.04 -16.19 -9.29
CA MET A 69 1.15 -16.05 -8.45
C MET A 69 1.21 -17.13 -7.36
N GLN A 70 0.09 -17.41 -6.69
CA GLN A 70 -0.02 -18.45 -5.65
C GLN A 70 0.36 -19.84 -6.20
N GLN A 71 0.01 -20.11 -7.46
CA GLN A 71 0.27 -21.40 -8.10
C GLN A 71 1.69 -21.55 -8.66
N THR A 72 2.56 -20.56 -8.49
CA THR A 72 3.96 -20.65 -8.98
C THR A 72 4.78 -21.66 -8.18
N GLU A 73 5.76 -22.28 -8.86
CA GLU A 73 6.70 -23.22 -8.22
C GLU A 73 7.49 -22.57 -7.07
N GLY A 74 7.75 -21.27 -7.16
CA GLY A 74 8.41 -20.51 -6.10
C GLY A 74 7.61 -20.45 -4.81
N ILE A 75 6.31 -20.14 -4.89
CA ILE A 75 5.43 -20.11 -3.71
C ILE A 75 5.25 -21.51 -3.14
N GLN A 76 5.04 -22.54 -3.98
CA GLN A 76 4.96 -23.92 -3.50
C GLN A 76 6.23 -24.35 -2.74
N ALA A 77 7.41 -23.97 -3.23
CA ALA A 77 8.67 -24.28 -2.56
C ALA A 77 8.83 -23.57 -1.21
N LEU A 78 8.43 -22.29 -1.11
CA LEU A 78 8.42 -21.54 0.17
C LEU A 78 7.39 -22.13 1.16
N THR A 79 6.23 -22.57 0.68
CA THR A 79 5.22 -23.25 1.49
C THR A 79 5.75 -24.58 2.03
N SER A 80 6.38 -25.41 1.17
CA SER A 80 7.03 -26.65 1.63
C SER A 80 8.11 -26.36 2.68
N PHE A 81 8.87 -25.28 2.55
CA PHE A 81 9.83 -24.89 3.58
C PHE A 81 9.16 -24.53 4.90
N GLY A 82 8.09 -23.74 4.88
CA GLY A 82 7.30 -23.41 6.08
C GLY A 82 6.81 -24.68 6.79
N LEU A 83 6.22 -25.61 6.06
CA LEU A 83 5.73 -26.89 6.59
C LEU A 83 6.81 -27.80 7.17
N LEU A 84 8.06 -27.68 6.70
CA LEU A 84 9.19 -28.45 7.23
C LEU A 84 9.80 -27.83 8.49
N VAL A 85 9.55 -26.54 8.74
CA VAL A 85 10.09 -25.79 9.88
C VAL A 85 9.05 -25.60 11.00
N GLU A 86 7.77 -25.51 10.67
CA GLU A 86 6.66 -25.50 11.62
C GLU A 86 6.44 -26.94 12.16
N GLY A 87 6.91 -27.21 13.38
CA GLY A 87 6.67 -28.49 14.08
C GLY A 87 5.22 -28.64 14.57
N GLU A 88 4.90 -29.76 15.23
CA GLU A 88 3.53 -30.07 15.72
C GLU A 88 2.97 -29.07 16.78
N ASP A 89 3.80 -28.18 17.34
CA ASP A 89 3.44 -27.28 18.46
C ASP A 89 3.61 -25.77 18.13
N ASP A 90 3.59 -25.36 16.85
CA ASP A 90 3.77 -23.97 16.37
C ASP A 90 5.12 -23.29 16.74
N ASP A 91 5.99 -23.97 17.48
CA ASP A 91 7.36 -23.53 17.74
C ASP A 91 8.28 -23.94 16.56
N PRO A 92 8.99 -22.99 15.93
CA PRO A 92 9.93 -23.31 14.86
C PRO A 92 11.03 -24.24 15.37
N ASP A 93 11.48 -25.17 14.51
CA ASP A 93 12.60 -26.08 14.81
C ASP A 93 13.77 -25.27 15.41
N PRO A 94 14.34 -25.65 16.58
CA PRO A 94 15.36 -24.91 17.34
C PRO A 94 16.70 -24.58 16.62
N GLY A 95 16.76 -24.63 15.29
CA GLY A 95 17.89 -24.22 14.47
C GLY A 95 17.60 -23.15 13.41
N VAL A 96 16.34 -22.71 13.23
CA VAL A 96 15.97 -21.69 12.22
C VAL A 96 15.70 -20.34 12.88
N PRO A 97 16.44 -19.27 12.56
CA PRO A 97 16.17 -17.95 13.12
C PRO A 97 14.77 -17.44 12.75
N ASN A 98 14.04 -16.94 13.75
CA ASN A 98 12.68 -16.42 13.61
C ASN A 98 12.55 -15.36 12.50
N GLN A 99 13.57 -14.52 12.31
CA GLN A 99 13.60 -13.47 11.30
C GLN A 99 13.54 -14.04 9.87
N LEU A 100 14.19 -15.18 9.62
CA LEU A 100 14.12 -15.83 8.31
C LEU A 100 12.71 -16.39 8.06
N MET A 101 12.03 -16.84 9.12
CA MET A 101 10.63 -17.27 9.03
C MET A 101 9.68 -16.11 8.80
N LYS A 102 9.91 -14.94 9.42
CA LYS A 102 9.18 -13.71 9.11
C LYS A 102 9.26 -13.37 7.62
N ILE A 103 10.44 -13.50 6.99
CA ILE A 103 10.61 -13.26 5.55
C ILE A 103 9.82 -14.28 4.72
N ASN A 104 9.98 -15.58 5.01
CA ASN A 104 9.26 -16.64 4.30
C ASN A 104 7.74 -16.42 4.36
N LYS A 105 7.22 -16.18 5.57
CA LYS A 105 5.80 -15.92 5.83
C LYS A 105 5.32 -14.65 5.14
N ALA A 106 6.11 -13.58 5.11
CA ALA A 106 5.73 -12.35 4.42
C ALA A 106 5.61 -12.54 2.89
N ILE A 107 6.52 -13.30 2.27
CA ILE A 107 6.44 -13.58 0.82
C ILE A 107 5.19 -14.40 0.51
N ILE A 108 4.91 -15.44 1.29
CA ILE A 108 3.69 -16.26 1.15
C ILE A 108 2.45 -15.39 1.40
N ALA A 109 2.43 -14.59 2.47
CA ALA A 109 1.31 -13.70 2.80
C ALA A 109 1.03 -12.68 1.68
N PHE A 110 2.06 -12.13 1.06
CA PHE A 110 1.91 -11.22 -0.08
C PHE A 110 1.33 -11.96 -1.31
N ALA A 111 1.86 -13.13 -1.66
CA ALA A 111 1.33 -13.94 -2.75
C ALA A 111 -0.15 -14.34 -2.53
N HIS A 112 -0.52 -14.56 -1.27
CA HIS A 112 -1.89 -14.86 -0.85
C HIS A 112 -2.74 -13.60 -0.63
N GLY A 113 -2.26 -12.40 -0.96
CA GLY A 113 -3.03 -11.15 -0.80
C GLY A 113 -3.37 -10.78 0.65
N ARG A 114 -2.73 -11.41 1.64
CA ARG A 114 -2.94 -11.17 3.09
C ARG A 114 -2.24 -9.92 3.59
N ILE A 115 -1.20 -9.47 2.89
CA ILE A 115 -0.53 -8.19 3.15
C ILE A 115 -0.40 -7.40 1.85
N SER A 116 -0.51 -6.08 1.95
CA SER A 116 -0.31 -5.16 0.83
C SER A 116 1.18 -5.03 0.47
N ALA A 117 1.46 -4.52 -0.74
CA ALA A 117 2.82 -4.17 -1.17
C ALA A 117 3.54 -3.22 -0.20
N ASN A 118 2.82 -2.23 0.37
CA ASN A 118 3.40 -1.30 1.34
C ASN A 118 3.79 -2.00 2.65
N GLN A 119 2.93 -2.89 3.15
CA GLN A 119 3.25 -3.71 4.33
C GLN A 119 4.45 -4.63 4.05
N PHE A 120 4.54 -5.18 2.83
CA PHE A 120 5.69 -5.97 2.41
C PHE A 120 6.98 -5.13 2.33
N GLY A 121 6.92 -3.90 1.80
CA GLY A 121 8.07 -2.99 1.74
C GLY A 121 8.57 -2.52 3.11
N ALA A 122 7.73 -2.59 4.15
CA ALA A 122 8.11 -2.32 5.54
C ALA A 122 8.78 -3.52 6.24
N LEU A 123 8.91 -4.66 5.56
CA LEU A 123 9.49 -5.89 6.13
C LEU A 123 10.88 -5.72 6.76
N PRO A 124 11.82 -4.92 6.20
CA PRO A 124 13.12 -4.72 6.85
C PRO A 124 13.01 -4.22 8.29
N VAL A 125 12.04 -3.34 8.59
CA VAL A 125 11.78 -2.86 9.95
C VAL A 125 11.19 -3.97 10.83
N ALA A 126 10.32 -4.82 10.25
CA ALA A 126 9.68 -5.92 10.97
C ALA A 126 10.62 -7.10 11.30
N LEU A 127 11.85 -7.13 10.73
CA LEU A 127 12.88 -8.11 11.09
C LEU A 127 13.44 -7.90 12.49
N ARG A 128 13.17 -6.75 13.11
CA ARG A 128 13.53 -6.49 14.50
C ARG A 128 12.84 -7.51 15.42
N THR A 129 13.52 -7.87 16.49
CA THR A 129 12.97 -8.71 17.57
C THR A 129 11.96 -7.92 18.39
N ASP A 130 11.05 -8.63 19.04
CA ASP A 130 10.13 -8.04 20.01
C ASP A 130 10.90 -7.67 21.29
N ASP A 131 10.47 -6.62 21.96
CA ASP A 131 11.14 -5.98 23.12
C ASP A 131 11.30 -6.87 24.37
N ASP A 132 10.74 -8.08 24.36
CA ASP A 132 10.70 -9.00 25.51
C ASP A 132 11.89 -9.99 25.56
N ASP A 133 12.79 -9.98 24.58
CA ASP A 133 13.99 -10.84 24.59
C ASP A 133 15.21 -10.09 25.19
N ASP A 134 15.31 -10.14 26.52
CA ASP A 134 16.39 -9.52 27.31
C ASP A 134 17.82 -9.95 26.86
N ASP A 135 17.95 -11.04 26.09
CA ASP A 135 19.22 -11.60 25.61
C ASP A 135 19.56 -11.17 24.15
N PHE A 136 18.68 -10.42 23.46
CA PHE A 136 18.91 -9.98 22.09
C PHE A 136 19.79 -8.71 22.03
N GLU A 137 21.01 -8.85 21.50
CA GLU A 137 21.94 -7.71 21.34
C GLU A 137 22.16 -7.28 19.87
N SER A 138 22.15 -8.20 18.90
CA SER A 138 22.43 -7.88 17.49
C SER A 138 21.82 -8.87 16.48
N LEU A 139 21.13 -8.33 15.47
CA LEU A 139 20.69 -9.07 14.28
C LEU A 139 21.88 -9.61 13.47
N GLN A 140 22.99 -8.86 13.39
CA GLN A 140 24.21 -9.34 12.72
C GLN A 140 24.79 -10.57 13.41
N GLU A 141 24.89 -10.55 14.73
CA GLU A 141 25.38 -11.71 15.48
C GLU A 141 24.43 -12.91 15.30
N LEU A 142 23.11 -12.70 15.36
CA LEU A 142 22.14 -13.78 15.05
C LEU A 142 22.32 -14.35 13.64
N PHE A 143 22.54 -13.50 12.64
CA PHE A 143 22.76 -13.95 11.26
C PHE A 143 24.07 -14.75 11.14
N ASP A 144 25.16 -14.23 11.72
CA ASP A 144 26.48 -14.84 11.69
C ASP A 144 26.49 -16.21 12.38
N GLU A 145 25.80 -16.34 13.52
CA GLU A 145 25.65 -17.60 14.26
C GLU A 145 24.85 -18.66 13.48
N ALA A 146 23.89 -18.23 12.66
CA ALA A 146 23.07 -19.11 11.83
C ALA A 146 23.74 -19.50 10.50
N THR A 147 24.93 -18.97 10.18
CA THR A 147 25.62 -19.31 8.93
C THR A 147 25.98 -20.80 8.86
N GLY A 148 25.84 -21.37 7.66
CA GLY A 148 26.08 -22.78 7.42
C GLY A 148 25.13 -23.38 6.39
N THR A 149 25.13 -24.70 6.31
CA THR A 149 24.21 -25.46 5.45
C THR A 149 23.35 -26.39 6.29
N TYR A 150 22.04 -26.34 6.06
CA TYR A 150 21.00 -27.14 6.67
C TYR A 150 20.43 -28.07 5.60
N ASP A 151 20.76 -29.35 5.67
CA ASP A 151 20.29 -30.37 4.71
C ASP A 151 19.16 -31.19 5.35
N TRP A 152 17.95 -31.13 4.79
CA TRP A 152 16.79 -31.87 5.32
C TRP A 152 17.04 -33.38 5.30
N ASN A 153 16.74 -34.03 6.42
CA ASN A 153 16.87 -35.47 6.58
C ASN A 153 15.49 -36.10 6.86
N ALA A 154 14.88 -36.64 5.80
CA ALA A 154 13.56 -37.27 5.87
C ALA A 154 13.48 -38.53 6.78
N ALA A 155 14.62 -39.06 7.26
CA ALA A 155 14.60 -40.18 8.20
C ALA A 155 14.48 -39.74 9.67
N THR A 156 14.98 -38.54 9.97
CA THR A 156 14.89 -37.93 11.31
C THR A 156 13.82 -36.84 11.38
N GLU A 157 13.33 -36.37 10.23
CA GLU A 157 12.40 -35.25 10.12
C GLU A 157 13.00 -33.96 10.72
N GLU A 158 14.31 -33.78 10.54
CA GLU A 158 15.10 -32.66 11.07
C GLU A 158 16.12 -32.19 10.02
N PHE A 159 16.64 -30.97 10.15
CA PHE A 159 17.75 -30.47 9.34
C PHE A 159 19.12 -30.88 9.91
N ASP A 160 19.93 -31.56 9.10
CA ASP A 160 21.33 -31.84 9.43
C ASP A 160 22.18 -30.57 9.17
N TYR A 161 22.71 -29.96 10.23
CA TYR A 161 23.58 -28.79 10.15
C TYR A 161 25.03 -29.14 9.81
N THR A 162 25.62 -28.37 8.90
CA THR A 162 27.05 -28.39 8.57
C THR A 162 27.59 -26.96 8.51
N ASP A 163 28.49 -26.63 9.44
CA ASP A 163 29.34 -25.45 9.32
C ASP A 163 30.27 -25.63 8.10
N ASN A 164 30.15 -24.71 7.15
CA ASN A 164 30.94 -24.66 5.93
C ASN A 164 31.81 -23.40 5.83
N SER A 165 31.90 -22.60 6.91
CA SER A 165 32.55 -21.28 6.96
C SER A 165 32.11 -20.33 5.84
N SER A 166 30.86 -20.45 5.37
CA SER A 166 30.27 -19.52 4.42
C SER A 166 29.68 -18.30 5.13
N ASP A 167 29.58 -17.19 4.42
CA ASP A 167 28.87 -15.97 4.82
C ASP A 167 27.36 -16.06 4.52
N LYS A 168 26.82 -17.28 4.54
CA LYS A 168 25.47 -17.59 4.05
C LYS A 168 24.77 -18.61 4.93
N ILE A 169 23.45 -18.52 4.93
CA ILE A 169 22.56 -19.51 5.50
C ILE A 169 21.91 -20.25 4.32
N ILE A 170 22.14 -21.56 4.21
CA ILE A 170 21.68 -22.35 3.06
C ILE A 170 20.81 -23.50 3.55
N PHE A 171 19.53 -23.49 3.21
CA PHE A 171 18.61 -24.61 3.41
C PHE A 171 18.49 -25.43 2.13
N LYS A 172 18.54 -26.75 2.25
CA LYS A 172 18.22 -27.68 1.17
C LYS A 172 17.18 -28.66 1.64
N TYR A 173 16.09 -28.75 0.89
CA TYR A 173 14.91 -29.50 1.31
C TYR A 173 14.12 -30.01 0.10
N PRO A 174 13.22 -30.99 0.29
CA PRO A 174 12.35 -31.46 -0.77
C PRO A 174 11.19 -30.49 -1.03
N THR A 175 10.86 -30.30 -2.30
CA THR A 175 9.59 -29.73 -2.74
C THR A 175 8.92 -30.72 -3.71
N PRO A 176 7.69 -31.20 -3.41
CA PRO A 176 6.91 -30.94 -2.19
C PRO A 176 7.59 -31.51 -0.94
N GLU A 177 7.15 -31.10 0.25
CA GLU A 177 7.66 -31.50 1.57
C GLU A 177 7.65 -33.01 1.79
N THR A 178 6.73 -33.72 1.15
CA THR A 178 6.65 -35.20 1.12
C THR A 178 7.69 -35.87 0.20
N GLY A 179 8.52 -35.09 -0.49
CA GLY A 179 9.55 -35.57 -1.42
C GLY A 179 10.72 -36.29 -0.72
N THR A 180 11.43 -37.13 -1.48
CA THR A 180 12.54 -37.95 -0.94
C THR A 180 13.93 -37.43 -1.30
N SER A 181 14.02 -36.26 -1.93
CA SER A 181 15.29 -35.68 -2.37
C SER A 181 15.27 -34.17 -2.25
N ASN A 182 16.36 -33.59 -1.75
CA ASN A 182 16.51 -32.14 -1.61
C ASN A 182 16.78 -31.51 -2.98
N ASN A 183 15.70 -31.17 -3.70
CA ASN A 183 15.72 -30.51 -5.01
C ASN A 183 15.61 -28.98 -4.91
N THR A 184 15.31 -28.45 -3.73
CA THR A 184 15.21 -27.02 -3.46
C THR A 184 16.41 -26.52 -2.68
N THR A 185 16.87 -25.31 -2.99
CA THR A 185 17.91 -24.60 -2.24
C THR A 185 17.44 -23.17 -1.97
N LEU A 186 17.26 -22.83 -0.69
CA LEU A 186 16.98 -21.47 -0.22
C LEU A 186 18.24 -20.91 0.43
N THR A 187 18.70 -19.77 -0.05
CA THR A 187 19.95 -19.12 0.38
C THR A 187 19.66 -17.72 0.89
N PHE A 188 20.14 -17.41 2.09
CA PHE A 188 20.22 -16.06 2.63
C PHE A 188 21.68 -15.64 2.62
N SER A 189 21.97 -14.42 2.18
CA SER A 189 23.33 -13.89 2.06
C SER A 189 23.35 -12.37 2.08
N ASN A 190 24.55 -11.79 2.13
CA ASN A 190 24.73 -10.34 2.06
C ASN A 190 23.90 -9.60 3.13
N TYR A 191 23.80 -10.19 4.33
CA TYR A 191 23.20 -9.49 5.45
C TYR A 191 24.18 -8.47 6.01
N SER A 192 23.67 -7.27 6.28
CA SER A 192 24.42 -6.25 7.00
C SER A 192 23.50 -5.44 7.90
N SER A 193 24.04 -4.89 8.97
CA SER A 193 23.34 -3.97 9.88
C SER A 193 24.24 -2.81 10.31
N VAL A 194 23.66 -1.84 11.03
CA VAL A 194 24.37 -0.71 11.60
C VAL A 194 23.88 -0.40 13.02
N GLU A 195 24.82 -0.16 13.94
CA GLU A 195 24.53 0.35 15.28
C GLU A 195 24.39 1.87 15.25
N ILE A 196 23.16 2.36 15.30
CA ILE A 196 22.80 3.78 15.44
C ILE A 196 21.57 3.90 16.34
N ALA A 197 21.36 5.07 16.92
CA ALA A 197 20.17 5.32 17.74
C ALA A 197 18.90 5.10 16.89
N ASN A 198 17.91 4.42 17.47
CA ASN A 198 16.62 4.24 16.82
C ASN A 198 15.65 5.37 17.26
N PRO A 199 15.12 6.18 16.33
CA PRO A 199 14.29 7.33 16.67
C PRO A 199 12.83 6.97 16.99
N ILE A 200 12.39 5.75 16.64
CA ILE A 200 10.99 5.31 16.82
C ILE A 200 10.78 4.67 18.19
N ASP A 201 11.82 4.01 18.69
CA ASP A 201 11.77 3.28 19.94
C ASP A 201 13.14 3.40 20.62
N GLU A 202 13.16 4.21 21.66
CA GLU A 202 14.35 4.56 22.46
C GLU A 202 14.81 3.39 23.36
N GLU A 203 13.97 2.37 23.55
CA GLU A 203 14.30 1.18 24.36
C GLU A 203 15.02 0.12 23.52
N TYR A 204 14.82 0.10 22.20
CA TYR A 204 15.58 -0.78 21.29
C TYR A 204 17.05 -0.39 21.22
N THR A 205 17.90 -1.31 21.69
CA THR A 205 19.37 -1.17 21.66
C THR A 205 20.05 -1.99 20.59
N GLY A 206 19.30 -2.76 19.79
CA GLY A 206 19.84 -3.59 18.72
C GLY A 206 20.35 -2.77 17.52
N ASP A 207 20.99 -3.45 16.59
CA ASP A 207 21.38 -2.90 15.29
C ASP A 207 20.19 -2.80 14.32
N LEU A 208 20.29 -1.89 13.34
CA LEU A 208 19.28 -1.72 12.30
C LEU A 208 19.73 -2.42 11.01
N PRO A 209 18.88 -3.23 10.36
CA PRO A 209 19.26 -3.94 9.14
C PRO A 209 19.44 -2.98 7.97
N THR A 210 20.50 -3.17 7.19
CA THR A 210 20.86 -2.32 6.04
C THR A 210 20.79 -3.07 4.73
N SER A 211 21.02 -4.39 4.71
CA SER A 211 20.78 -5.19 3.51
C SER A 211 20.55 -6.68 3.82
N LEU A 212 19.94 -7.38 2.87
CA LEU A 212 19.83 -8.84 2.82
C LEU A 212 19.49 -9.27 1.40
N ASP A 213 20.07 -10.39 0.96
CA ASP A 213 19.69 -11.10 -0.26
C ASP A 213 19.16 -12.51 0.06
N VAL A 214 18.07 -12.88 -0.61
CA VAL A 214 17.43 -14.19 -0.53
C VAL A 214 17.25 -14.75 -1.94
N GLU A 215 17.64 -16.01 -2.16
CA GLU A 215 17.46 -16.72 -3.42
C GLU A 215 16.91 -18.13 -3.17
N LEU A 216 15.82 -18.48 -3.84
CA LEU A 216 15.30 -19.84 -3.90
C LEU A 216 15.47 -20.42 -5.30
N LYS A 217 16.10 -21.59 -5.37
CA LYS A 217 16.23 -22.41 -6.57
C LYS A 217 15.51 -23.73 -6.42
N LEU A 218 14.64 -24.07 -7.37
CA LEU A 218 14.03 -25.39 -7.52
C LEU A 218 14.63 -26.07 -8.75
N ASP A 219 15.19 -27.27 -8.58
CA ASP A 219 15.88 -28.02 -9.66
C ASP A 219 16.95 -27.18 -10.38
N GLY A 220 17.59 -26.26 -9.65
CA GLY A 220 18.62 -25.35 -10.15
C GLY A 220 18.10 -24.12 -10.91
N VAL A 221 16.78 -23.95 -11.05
CA VAL A 221 16.14 -22.77 -11.64
C VAL A 221 15.76 -21.79 -10.54
N THR A 222 16.15 -20.52 -10.67
CA THR A 222 15.74 -19.46 -9.73
C THR A 222 14.25 -19.23 -9.85
N GLN A 223 13.52 -19.49 -8.77
CA GLN A 223 12.07 -19.28 -8.68
C GLN A 223 11.73 -18.05 -7.85
N VAL A 224 12.50 -17.77 -6.80
CA VAL A 224 12.30 -16.60 -5.95
C VAL A 224 13.62 -15.86 -5.75
N THR A 225 13.59 -14.54 -5.82
CA THR A 225 14.61 -13.70 -5.19
C THR A 225 13.92 -12.64 -4.35
N TYR A 226 14.45 -12.35 -3.17
CA TYR A 226 14.02 -11.21 -2.36
C TYR A 226 15.25 -10.48 -1.88
N GLY A 227 15.19 -9.16 -1.77
CA GLY A 227 16.24 -8.40 -1.11
C GLY A 227 15.80 -7.00 -0.75
N PHE A 228 16.54 -6.39 0.16
CA PHE A 228 16.35 -5.00 0.52
C PHE A 228 17.67 -4.27 0.73
N GLU A 229 17.63 -2.94 0.59
CA GLU A 229 18.68 -2.01 0.96
C GLU A 229 18.05 -0.85 1.74
N VAL A 230 18.66 -0.46 2.86
CA VAL A 230 18.22 0.68 3.68
C VAL A 230 19.39 1.60 3.99
N ASP A 231 19.24 2.88 3.63
CA ASP A 231 20.16 3.95 4.03
C ASP A 231 19.56 4.73 5.19
N TYR A 232 20.32 4.89 6.28
CA TYR A 232 19.92 5.67 7.45
C TYR A 232 20.74 6.95 7.57
N ASN A 233 20.11 8.01 8.08
CA ASN A 233 20.84 9.19 8.54
C ASN A 233 21.53 8.93 9.90
N SER A 234 22.23 9.95 10.43
CA SER A 234 22.93 9.85 11.71
C SER A 234 22.04 9.67 12.95
N GLU A 235 20.73 9.83 12.78
CA GLU A 235 19.71 9.71 13.83
C GLU A 235 18.88 8.42 13.70
N GLY A 236 19.27 7.52 12.77
CA GLY A 236 18.57 6.25 12.53
C GLY A 236 17.23 6.38 11.81
N VAL A 237 16.93 7.55 11.22
CA VAL A 237 15.77 7.71 10.33
C VAL A 237 16.17 7.20 8.93
N PRO A 238 15.40 6.30 8.30
CA PRO A 238 15.64 5.91 6.91
C PRO A 238 15.57 7.10 5.96
N GLU A 239 16.62 7.31 5.16
CA GLU A 239 16.64 8.23 4.02
C GLU A 239 16.23 7.54 2.72
N LYS A 240 16.45 6.23 2.64
CA LYS A 240 16.12 5.40 1.49
C LYS A 240 15.77 4.00 1.95
N VAL A 241 14.72 3.42 1.39
CA VAL A 241 14.44 1.98 1.46
C VAL A 241 14.21 1.50 0.04
N GLU A 242 14.84 0.41 -0.35
CA GLU A 242 14.52 -0.34 -1.56
C GLU A 242 14.26 -1.78 -1.16
N THR A 243 13.12 -2.32 -1.58
CA THR A 243 12.76 -3.72 -1.38
C THR A 243 12.33 -4.30 -2.72
N ALA A 244 12.86 -5.46 -3.08
CA ALA A 244 12.55 -6.14 -4.33
C ALA A 244 12.22 -7.61 -4.08
N LEU A 245 11.16 -8.08 -4.70
CA LEU A 245 10.74 -9.48 -4.74
C LEU A 245 10.55 -9.90 -6.20
N PHE A 246 11.08 -11.05 -6.55
CA PHE A 246 10.80 -11.75 -7.78
C PHE A 246 10.24 -13.13 -7.42
N VAL A 247 9.13 -13.50 -8.02
CA VAL A 247 8.54 -14.84 -7.96
C VAL A 247 8.17 -15.20 -9.37
N ASN A 248 8.98 -16.00 -10.06
CA ASN A 248 8.90 -16.20 -11.51
C ASN A 248 7.45 -16.43 -12.02
N PRO A 249 6.86 -15.53 -12.86
CA PRO A 249 7.44 -14.38 -13.58
C PRO A 249 7.13 -12.99 -12.98
N PHE A 250 6.58 -12.94 -11.77
CA PHE A 250 6.17 -11.74 -11.06
C PHE A 250 7.35 -10.98 -10.46
N THR A 251 7.25 -9.65 -10.45
CA THR A 251 8.19 -8.75 -9.77
C THR A 251 7.42 -7.74 -8.94
N LEU A 252 7.83 -7.53 -7.69
CA LEU A 252 7.42 -6.42 -6.84
C LEU A 252 8.66 -5.60 -6.50
N SER A 253 8.60 -4.29 -6.63
CA SER A 253 9.54 -3.35 -6.03
C SER A 253 8.80 -2.33 -5.19
N VAL A 254 9.34 -2.02 -4.03
CA VAL A 254 8.88 -0.95 -3.15
C VAL A 254 10.06 -0.05 -2.84
N ASP A 255 9.89 1.25 -3.03
CA ASP A 255 10.89 2.25 -2.68
C ASP A 255 10.33 3.30 -1.74
N LEU A 256 11.20 3.82 -0.88
CA LEU A 256 10.98 4.99 -0.06
C LEU A 256 12.16 5.94 -0.26
N THR A 257 11.84 7.21 -0.43
CA THR A 257 12.80 8.31 -0.39
C THR A 257 12.40 9.27 0.71
N ASN A 258 13.36 9.65 1.54
CA ASN A 258 13.18 10.64 2.59
C ASN A 258 14.44 11.49 2.66
N ASN A 259 14.45 12.61 1.93
CA ASN A 259 15.55 13.55 1.96
C ASN A 259 15.02 14.98 2.09
N LYS A 260 15.96 15.92 2.26
CA LYS A 260 15.65 17.35 2.51
C LYS A 260 14.89 18.06 1.39
N SER A 261 14.75 17.45 0.22
CA SER A 261 14.05 18.04 -0.93
C SER A 261 12.84 17.24 -1.43
N LYS A 262 12.77 15.96 -1.05
CA LYS A 262 11.76 15.03 -1.53
C LYS A 262 11.48 13.95 -0.51
N ILE A 263 10.20 13.73 -0.24
CA ILE A 263 9.69 12.56 0.46
C ILE A 263 8.82 11.81 -0.53
N GLY A 264 8.96 10.50 -0.64
CA GLY A 264 8.11 9.73 -1.53
C GLY A 264 8.18 8.24 -1.29
N THR A 265 7.21 7.55 -1.87
CA THR A 265 7.17 6.10 -1.93
C THR A 265 6.69 5.63 -3.29
N GLY A 266 7.29 4.56 -3.79
CA GLY A 266 6.93 3.90 -5.03
C GLY A 266 6.62 2.42 -4.79
N VAL A 267 5.65 1.91 -5.54
CA VAL A 267 5.36 0.48 -5.66
C VAL A 267 5.26 0.17 -7.15
N ASP A 268 5.93 -0.87 -7.62
CA ASP A 268 5.74 -1.45 -8.95
C ASP A 268 5.59 -2.96 -8.79
N PHE A 269 4.42 -3.49 -9.16
CA PHE A 269 4.12 -4.91 -9.15
C PHE A 269 3.69 -5.32 -10.55
N SER A 270 4.37 -6.31 -11.12
CA SER A 270 4.21 -6.72 -12.51
C SER A 270 4.27 -8.23 -12.69
N ASN A 271 3.67 -8.73 -13.77
CA ASN A 271 3.90 -10.06 -14.31
C ASN A 271 4.59 -9.94 -15.67
N GLY A 272 5.90 -10.22 -15.72
CA GLY A 272 6.72 -10.00 -16.91
C GLY A 272 6.77 -8.53 -17.33
N THR A 273 6.04 -8.16 -18.39
CA THR A 273 5.94 -6.76 -18.86
C THR A 273 4.59 -6.13 -18.56
N LYS A 274 3.68 -6.86 -17.92
CA LYS A 274 2.34 -6.41 -17.61
C LYS A 274 2.34 -5.83 -16.19
N THR A 275 2.24 -4.51 -16.07
CA THR A 275 2.02 -3.85 -14.78
C THR A 275 0.68 -4.30 -14.21
N LEU A 276 0.68 -4.77 -12.97
CA LEU A 276 -0.50 -5.16 -12.22
C LEU A 276 -0.92 -4.03 -11.30
N ILE A 277 0.01 -3.56 -10.46
CA ILE A 277 -0.14 -2.37 -9.63
C ILE A 277 1.09 -1.49 -9.84
N ALA A 278 0.91 -0.18 -9.96
CA ALA A 278 2.00 0.75 -9.74
C ALA A 278 1.50 1.98 -8.98
N THR A 279 2.15 2.33 -7.88
CA THR A 279 1.80 3.50 -7.06
C THR A 279 3.03 4.39 -6.96
N SER A 280 2.84 5.70 -6.99
CA SER A 280 3.88 6.66 -6.66
C SER A 280 3.24 7.82 -5.92
N VAL A 281 3.76 8.11 -4.73
CA VAL A 281 3.41 9.28 -3.93
C VAL A 281 4.68 10.07 -3.73
N GLU A 282 4.68 11.34 -4.12
CA GLU A 282 5.84 12.21 -4.03
C GLU A 282 5.44 13.57 -3.48
N PHE A 283 6.19 14.06 -2.49
CA PHE A 283 6.11 15.42 -1.96
C PHE A 283 7.44 16.09 -2.23
N ASN A 284 7.41 17.24 -2.90
CA ASN A 284 8.58 18.06 -3.17
C ASN A 284 8.55 19.30 -2.28
N GLY A 285 9.70 19.71 -1.74
CA GLY A 285 9.71 20.71 -0.67
C GLY A 285 11.08 21.08 -0.11
N ASP A 286 11.07 21.73 1.04
CA ASP A 286 12.21 21.91 1.93
C ASP A 286 11.92 21.18 3.25
N PHE A 287 12.41 19.95 3.35
CA PHE A 287 12.29 19.08 4.52
C PHE A 287 13.52 19.17 5.41
N SER A 288 14.20 20.32 5.45
CA SER A 288 15.24 20.56 6.45
C SER A 288 14.63 20.77 7.83
N ASP A 289 15.35 20.38 8.87
CA ASP A 289 14.91 20.54 10.27
C ASP A 289 14.48 21.98 10.57
N ALA A 290 15.22 22.96 10.06
CA ALA A 290 14.91 24.38 10.24
C ALA A 290 13.57 24.79 9.58
N ALA A 291 13.24 24.24 8.41
CA ALA A 291 11.96 24.50 7.74
C ALA A 291 10.80 23.83 8.50
N ILE A 292 11.01 22.59 8.94
CA ILE A 292 10.03 21.82 9.73
C ILE A 292 9.76 22.53 11.07
N GLU A 293 10.79 22.85 11.85
CA GLU A 293 10.68 23.60 13.11
C GLU A 293 9.92 24.92 12.91
N ALA A 294 10.21 25.64 11.82
CA ALA A 294 9.55 26.90 11.53
C ALA A 294 8.06 26.75 11.22
N ALA A 295 7.63 25.61 10.65
CA ALA A 295 6.23 25.26 10.40
C ALA A 295 5.52 24.69 11.64
N GLU A 296 6.25 24.04 12.55
CA GLU A 296 5.70 23.62 13.84
C GLU A 296 5.41 24.82 14.77
N GLU A 297 6.22 25.88 14.69
CA GLU A 297 5.98 27.12 15.41
C GLU A 297 4.86 27.98 14.80
N ASP A 298 4.66 27.86 13.48
CA ASP A 298 3.75 28.70 12.69
C ASP A 298 3.21 27.91 11.49
N GLU A 299 1.96 27.45 11.62
CA GLU A 299 1.29 26.60 10.62
C GLU A 299 1.18 27.28 9.25
N GLU A 300 1.26 28.62 9.17
CA GLU A 300 1.27 29.36 7.90
C GLU A 300 2.50 29.07 7.03
N LYS A 301 3.58 28.58 7.65
CA LYS A 301 4.84 28.24 6.98
C LYS A 301 4.85 26.81 6.43
N LEU A 302 3.77 26.04 6.60
CA LEU A 302 3.69 24.70 6.02
C LEU A 302 3.85 24.71 4.49
N LYS A 303 3.40 25.78 3.82
CA LYS A 303 3.62 26.01 2.37
C LYS A 303 5.09 26.20 1.97
N ASP A 304 5.95 26.53 2.93
CA ASP A 304 7.39 26.69 2.72
C ASP A 304 8.12 25.34 2.92
N VAL A 305 7.46 24.37 3.56
CA VAL A 305 7.95 22.98 3.73
C VAL A 305 7.52 22.11 2.57
N ILE A 306 6.24 22.15 2.19
CA ILE A 306 5.68 21.38 1.08
C ILE A 306 5.37 22.34 -0.06
N HIS A 307 5.98 22.14 -1.23
CA HIS A 307 5.71 22.96 -2.41
C HIS A 307 4.62 22.34 -3.28
N ASP A 308 4.77 21.06 -3.59
CA ASP A 308 3.88 20.32 -4.46
C ASP A 308 3.84 18.85 -4.07
N ALA A 309 2.76 18.17 -4.47
CA ALA A 309 2.60 16.74 -4.31
C ALA A 309 2.10 16.10 -5.61
N ASN A 310 2.64 14.94 -5.93
CA ASN A 310 2.23 14.13 -7.07
C ASN A 310 1.80 12.76 -6.57
N PHE A 311 0.70 12.26 -7.11
CA PHE A 311 0.20 10.93 -6.88
C PHE A 311 -0.03 10.25 -8.23
N SER A 312 0.36 8.99 -8.35
CA SER A 312 -0.14 8.15 -9.42
C SER A 312 -0.45 6.76 -8.89
N PHE A 313 -1.52 6.19 -9.42
CA PHE A 313 -1.93 4.82 -9.15
C PHE A 313 -2.32 4.17 -10.46
N THR A 314 -1.78 2.99 -10.71
CA THR A 314 -2.08 2.18 -11.88
C THR A 314 -2.55 0.83 -11.38
N LEU A 315 -3.72 0.39 -11.85
CA LEU A 315 -4.21 -0.97 -11.69
C LEU A 315 -4.44 -1.53 -13.09
N LEU A 316 -3.53 -2.40 -13.54
CA LEU A 316 -3.51 -2.93 -14.90
C LEU A 316 -3.59 -1.81 -15.95
N ASP A 317 -4.73 -1.71 -16.64
CA ASP A 317 -4.94 -0.74 -17.70
C ASP A 317 -5.52 0.58 -17.20
N LEU A 318 -5.94 0.69 -15.94
CA LEU A 318 -6.46 1.93 -15.35
C LEU A 318 -5.32 2.71 -14.70
N LYS A 319 -5.21 4.00 -14.99
CA LYS A 319 -4.25 4.89 -14.36
C LYS A 319 -4.91 6.18 -13.87
N MET A 320 -4.74 6.47 -12.59
CA MET A 320 -5.08 7.73 -11.95
C MET A 320 -3.80 8.55 -11.71
N VAL A 321 -3.87 9.85 -11.95
CA VAL A 321 -2.79 10.80 -11.64
C VAL A 321 -3.41 12.00 -10.97
N ALA A 322 -2.84 12.42 -9.84
CA ALA A 322 -3.16 13.67 -9.19
C ALA A 322 -1.92 14.53 -9.01
N ASP A 323 -2.10 15.83 -9.20
CA ASP A 323 -1.07 16.84 -9.00
C ASP A 323 -1.65 17.95 -8.10
N VAL A 324 -0.90 18.33 -7.07
CA VAL A 324 -1.29 19.34 -6.09
C VAL A 324 -0.23 20.43 -6.04
N ASP A 325 -0.61 21.66 -6.40
CA ASP A 325 0.20 22.86 -6.17
C ASP A 325 -0.02 23.33 -4.72
N PHE A 326 0.60 22.61 -3.78
CA PHE A 326 0.35 22.79 -2.35
C PHE A 326 0.69 24.21 -1.88
N ALA A 327 1.80 24.77 -2.33
CA ALA A 327 2.24 26.11 -1.94
C ALA A 327 1.23 27.21 -2.30
N ASN A 328 0.47 27.04 -3.40
CA ASN A 328 -0.58 27.98 -3.80
C ASN A 328 -1.98 27.57 -3.34
N PHE A 329 -2.20 26.28 -3.05
CA PHE A 329 -3.44 25.74 -2.48
C PHE A 329 -3.58 26.12 -1.00
N TYR A 330 -2.61 25.73 -0.18
CA TYR A 330 -2.69 25.81 1.27
C TYR A 330 -3.03 27.21 1.81
N PRO A 331 -2.41 28.32 1.32
CA PRO A 331 -2.74 29.66 1.78
C PRO A 331 -4.19 30.11 1.52
N LYS A 332 -4.89 29.45 0.58
CA LYS A 332 -6.30 29.74 0.28
C LYS A 332 -7.26 29.08 1.27
N VAL A 333 -6.84 27.99 1.93
CA VAL A 333 -7.74 27.09 2.67
C VAL A 333 -7.41 26.94 4.16
N TYR A 334 -6.16 27.14 4.59
CA TYR A 334 -5.72 26.82 5.96
C TYR A 334 -6.49 27.53 7.09
N ASN A 335 -7.01 28.72 6.80
CA ASN A 335 -7.77 29.55 7.75
C ASN A 335 -9.29 29.54 7.48
N LEU A 336 -9.79 28.60 6.69
CA LEU A 336 -11.23 28.47 6.46
C LEU A 336 -11.87 27.65 7.58
N ASP A 337 -12.79 28.27 8.30
CA ASP A 337 -13.69 27.55 9.19
C ASP A 337 -14.66 26.71 8.35
N THR A 338 -14.55 25.38 8.42
CA THR A 338 -15.42 24.44 7.69
C THR A 338 -16.42 23.73 8.59
N TYR A 339 -16.49 24.09 9.87
CA TYR A 339 -17.35 23.45 10.85
C TYR A 339 -17.88 24.45 11.88
N TYR A 340 -19.10 24.22 12.36
CA TYR A 340 -19.70 24.95 13.47
C TYR A 340 -20.81 24.13 14.15
N ASP A 341 -20.89 24.21 15.49
CA ASP A 341 -22.00 23.66 16.28
C ASP A 341 -22.77 24.73 17.06
N ASP A 342 -24.06 24.46 17.33
CA ASP A 342 -24.96 25.36 18.07
C ASP A 342 -25.29 24.94 19.52
N TYR A 343 -24.61 23.92 20.05
CA TYR A 343 -24.90 23.31 21.36
C TYR A 343 -24.86 24.29 22.54
N ASP A 344 -23.94 25.27 22.54
CA ASP A 344 -23.65 26.09 23.73
C ASP A 344 -24.14 27.55 23.63
N GLY A 345 -24.92 27.89 22.59
CA GLY A 345 -25.56 29.19 22.42
C GLY A 345 -24.61 30.41 22.42
N ASN A 346 -23.30 30.21 22.24
CA ASN A 346 -22.27 31.24 22.42
C ASN A 346 -21.12 31.12 21.40
N THR A 347 -21.46 31.14 20.13
CA THR A 347 -20.52 31.06 19.00
C THR A 347 -20.87 32.12 17.94
N ASP A 348 -20.92 33.38 18.37
CA ASP A 348 -21.18 34.54 17.51
C ASP A 348 -19.90 35.39 17.39
N PRO A 349 -19.41 35.69 16.17
CA PRO A 349 -20.02 35.40 14.87
C PRO A 349 -19.83 33.95 14.42
N LYS A 350 -20.91 33.35 13.90
CA LYS A 350 -20.85 32.06 13.19
C LYS A 350 -19.97 32.19 11.94
N PRO A 351 -19.18 31.17 11.59
CA PRO A 351 -18.48 31.16 10.32
C PRO A 351 -19.48 31.13 9.16
N ASP A 352 -19.12 31.79 8.06
CA ASP A 352 -19.89 31.76 6.81
C ASP A 352 -19.49 30.49 6.04
N LEU A 353 -20.11 29.37 6.39
CA LEU A 353 -19.77 28.06 5.86
C LEU A 353 -20.00 28.00 4.35
N GLU A 354 -21.06 28.63 3.82
CA GLU A 354 -21.29 28.69 2.38
C GLU A 354 -20.19 29.47 1.66
N ALA A 355 -19.78 30.63 2.16
CA ALA A 355 -18.67 31.38 1.54
C ALA A 355 -17.32 30.67 1.69
N ASN A 356 -17.13 29.89 2.75
CA ASN A 356 -15.92 29.08 2.93
C ASN A 356 -15.93 27.84 2.02
N ALA A 357 -17.09 27.22 1.80
CA ALA A 357 -17.29 26.15 0.83
C ALA A 357 -16.95 26.60 -0.60
N GLU A 358 -17.42 27.79 -1.01
CA GLU A 358 -17.09 28.36 -2.33
C GLU A 358 -15.57 28.62 -2.50
N LYS A 359 -14.90 29.10 -1.46
CA LYS A 359 -13.43 29.31 -1.49
C LYS A 359 -12.67 27.99 -1.57
N LEU A 360 -13.11 26.99 -0.81
CA LEU A 360 -12.51 25.65 -0.82
C LEU A 360 -12.67 25.00 -2.18
N GLU A 361 -13.87 25.00 -2.75
CA GLU A 361 -14.16 24.48 -4.10
C GLU A 361 -13.29 25.15 -5.16
N ALA A 362 -13.19 26.48 -5.13
CA ALA A 362 -12.35 27.23 -6.06
C ALA A 362 -10.87 26.90 -5.89
N ALA A 363 -10.38 26.77 -4.64
CA ALA A 363 -8.99 26.43 -4.38
C ALA A 363 -8.64 25.02 -4.87
N LEU A 364 -9.53 24.05 -4.65
CA LEU A 364 -9.37 22.67 -5.14
C LEU A 364 -9.31 22.63 -6.67
N ASN A 365 -10.29 23.20 -7.36
CA ASN A 365 -10.32 23.16 -8.83
C ASN A 365 -9.18 23.98 -9.49
N ASP A 366 -8.64 25.00 -8.81
CA ASP A 366 -7.51 25.79 -9.32
C ASP A 366 -6.16 25.07 -9.18
N HIS A 367 -5.98 24.26 -8.13
CA HIS A 367 -4.65 23.81 -7.66
C HIS A 367 -4.52 22.31 -7.42
N VAL A 368 -5.61 21.57 -7.55
CA VAL A 368 -5.64 20.11 -7.45
C VAL A 368 -6.24 19.57 -8.74
N SER A 369 -5.43 18.81 -9.47
CA SER A 369 -5.91 18.06 -10.64
C SER A 369 -5.98 16.57 -10.31
N LEU A 370 -6.99 15.89 -10.83
CA LEU A 370 -7.12 14.44 -10.76
C LEU A 370 -7.65 13.95 -12.12
N THR A 371 -6.87 13.10 -12.78
CA THR A 371 -7.18 12.56 -14.11
C THR A 371 -7.13 11.04 -14.05
N THR A 372 -8.15 10.39 -14.61
CA THR A 372 -8.16 8.95 -14.83
C THR A 372 -8.03 8.65 -16.32
N SER A 373 -7.20 7.68 -16.69
CA SER A 373 -6.90 7.32 -18.07
C SER A 373 -6.66 5.82 -18.24
N TYR A 374 -6.67 5.33 -19.47
CA TYR A 374 -6.27 3.97 -19.79
C TYR A 374 -4.83 3.90 -20.30
N VAL A 375 -4.00 3.05 -19.70
CA VAL A 375 -2.57 2.90 -20.03
C VAL A 375 -2.36 2.52 -21.49
N SER A 376 -3.12 1.53 -21.98
CA SER A 376 -2.99 0.93 -23.31
C SER A 376 -3.32 1.89 -24.44
N THR A 377 -4.22 2.85 -24.20
CA THR A 377 -4.71 3.79 -25.22
C THR A 377 -4.28 5.24 -24.99
N GLY A 378 -3.84 5.58 -23.78
CA GLY A 378 -3.59 6.95 -23.33
C GLY A 378 -4.84 7.83 -23.29
N LYS A 379 -6.04 7.26 -23.45
CA LYS A 379 -7.30 8.02 -23.43
C LYS A 379 -7.71 8.32 -21.99
N ILE A 380 -8.21 9.53 -21.77
CA ILE A 380 -8.84 9.92 -20.50
C ILE A 380 -10.14 9.14 -20.35
N ALA A 381 -10.28 8.43 -19.22
CA ALA A 381 -11.50 7.74 -18.82
C ALA A 381 -12.48 8.74 -18.19
N ALA A 382 -11.99 9.59 -17.29
CA ALA A 382 -12.72 10.69 -16.70
C ALA A 382 -11.75 11.76 -16.15
N GLU A 383 -12.18 13.01 -16.19
CA GLU A 383 -11.61 14.09 -15.36
C GLU A 383 -12.44 14.19 -14.08
N VAL A 384 -11.85 14.63 -12.98
CA VAL A 384 -12.60 14.88 -11.73
C VAL A 384 -12.75 16.37 -11.51
N GLU A 385 -13.97 16.78 -11.19
CA GLU A 385 -14.27 18.13 -10.74
C GLU A 385 -14.74 18.05 -9.28
N TRP A 386 -14.12 18.88 -8.44
CA TRP A 386 -14.47 18.98 -7.03
C TRP A 386 -15.67 19.91 -6.86
N TYR A 387 -16.54 19.59 -5.91
CA TYR A 387 -17.61 20.48 -5.49
C TYR A 387 -17.77 20.43 -3.97
N THR A 388 -18.33 21.47 -3.38
CA THR A 388 -18.60 21.49 -1.93
C THR A 388 -20.07 21.71 -1.64
N PHE A 389 -20.52 21.25 -0.48
CA PHE A 389 -21.87 21.52 0.03
C PHE A 389 -21.84 21.62 1.54
N VAL A 390 -22.87 22.24 2.14
CA VAL A 390 -23.00 22.30 3.59
C VAL A 390 -23.99 21.24 4.02
N GLU A 391 -23.55 20.34 4.89
CA GLU A 391 -24.40 19.37 5.55
C GLU A 391 -24.75 19.82 6.97
N SER A 392 -25.85 19.31 7.49
CA SER A 392 -26.27 19.53 8.88
C SER A 392 -26.73 18.24 9.52
N GLU A 393 -26.18 17.91 10.68
CA GLU A 393 -26.56 16.74 11.46
C GLU A 393 -27.26 17.14 12.76
N GLU A 394 -28.49 16.65 12.96
CA GLU A 394 -29.30 16.98 14.15
C GLU A 394 -29.08 15.95 15.27
N TYR A 395 -28.71 16.46 16.44
CA TYR A 395 -28.52 15.68 17.65
C TYR A 395 -29.51 16.08 18.75
N CYS A 396 -29.53 15.34 19.85
CA CYS A 396 -30.52 15.55 20.92
C CYS A 396 -30.45 16.92 21.62
N CYS A 397 -29.38 17.70 21.42
CA CYS A 397 -29.17 19.00 22.06
C CYS A 397 -28.58 20.10 21.15
N GLY A 398 -28.51 19.89 19.83
CA GLY A 398 -27.94 20.86 18.88
C GLY A 398 -27.91 20.32 17.45
N THR A 399 -27.41 21.15 16.53
CA THR A 399 -27.14 20.81 15.14
C THR A 399 -25.70 21.16 14.81
N ASP A 400 -24.98 20.20 14.25
CA ASP A 400 -23.64 20.38 13.71
C ASP A 400 -23.77 20.72 12.24
N TYR A 401 -22.95 21.67 11.76
CA TYR A 401 -22.89 22.08 10.36
C TYR A 401 -21.45 21.94 9.88
N SER A 402 -21.25 21.29 8.74
CA SER A 402 -19.94 21.06 8.14
C SER A 402 -19.96 21.36 6.64
N VAL A 403 -18.83 21.85 6.12
CA VAL A 403 -18.56 21.87 4.68
C VAL A 403 -18.07 20.48 4.29
N GLU A 404 -18.86 19.82 3.47
CA GLU A 404 -18.53 18.53 2.87
C GLU A 404 -17.92 18.70 1.48
N LEU A 405 -17.08 17.72 1.12
CA LEU A 405 -16.40 17.66 -0.17
C LEU A 405 -16.99 16.53 -1.01
N GLY A 406 -17.47 16.87 -2.19
CA GLY A 406 -17.86 15.92 -3.22
C GLY A 406 -16.92 15.95 -4.42
N ALA A 407 -16.93 14.86 -5.17
CA ALA A 407 -16.15 14.72 -6.40
C ALA A 407 -17.05 14.09 -7.47
N ARG A 408 -17.10 14.68 -8.67
CA ARG A 408 -17.83 14.12 -9.78
C ARG A 408 -16.92 13.86 -10.97
N MET A 409 -17.11 12.69 -11.58
CA MET A 409 -16.44 12.31 -12.80
C MET A 409 -17.09 13.00 -13.99
N ILE A 410 -16.27 13.62 -14.83
CA ILE A 410 -16.63 14.21 -16.11
C ILE A 410 -16.13 13.28 -17.21
N PHE A 411 -17.08 12.67 -17.92
CA PHE A 411 -16.78 11.79 -19.05
C PHE A 411 -16.59 12.58 -20.34
N GLU A 412 -16.03 11.94 -21.38
CA GLU A 412 -15.75 12.58 -22.67
C GLU A 412 -17.02 13.09 -23.41
N ASP A 413 -18.20 12.58 -23.03
CA ASP A 413 -19.49 13.06 -23.53
C ASP A 413 -20.03 14.27 -22.76
N GLY A 414 -19.32 14.72 -21.72
CA GLY A 414 -19.70 15.82 -20.84
C GLY A 414 -20.71 15.43 -19.76
N SER A 415 -21.11 14.15 -19.69
CA SER A 415 -21.91 13.66 -18.57
C SER A 415 -21.10 13.75 -17.28
N LYS A 416 -21.81 14.08 -16.21
CA LYS A 416 -21.25 14.16 -14.86
C LYS A 416 -21.96 13.11 -14.01
N VAL A 417 -21.18 12.26 -13.35
CA VAL A 417 -21.68 11.28 -12.40
C VAL A 417 -20.92 11.50 -11.11
N ASP A 418 -21.65 11.55 -9.99
CA ASP A 418 -21.00 11.59 -8.69
C ASP A 418 -20.12 10.35 -8.49
N LEU A 419 -18.94 10.54 -7.90
CA LEU A 419 -17.98 9.45 -7.72
C LEU A 419 -18.53 8.38 -6.76
N GLU A 420 -19.21 8.80 -5.70
CA GLU A 420 -19.80 7.91 -4.71
C GLU A 420 -20.92 7.08 -5.36
N ASP A 421 -21.90 7.74 -5.99
CA ASP A 421 -22.98 7.08 -6.74
C ASP A 421 -22.44 6.10 -7.81
N TYR A 422 -21.32 6.46 -8.44
CA TYR A 422 -20.72 5.62 -9.46
C TYR A 422 -20.13 4.34 -8.88
N LEU A 423 -19.57 4.37 -7.67
CA LEU A 423 -18.92 3.24 -7.02
C LEU A 423 -19.88 2.33 -6.25
N GLU A 424 -21.03 2.83 -5.81
CA GLU A 424 -22.01 2.07 -5.00
C GLU A 424 -22.52 0.78 -5.64
N THR A 425 -22.62 0.71 -6.98
CA THR A 425 -23.27 -0.42 -7.66
C THR A 425 -22.60 -0.85 -8.95
N GLY A 426 -22.71 -2.15 -9.25
CA GLY A 426 -22.27 -2.73 -10.51
C GLY A 426 -20.85 -3.28 -10.47
N PHE A 427 -20.47 -3.97 -9.39
CA PHE A 427 -19.18 -4.68 -9.26
C PHE A 427 -19.31 -6.17 -8.89
N GLY A 428 -20.49 -6.78 -9.02
CA GLY A 428 -20.73 -8.16 -8.58
C GLY A 428 -19.86 -9.25 -9.23
N GLN A 429 -19.28 -9.02 -10.42
CA GLN A 429 -18.29 -9.95 -11.00
C GLN A 429 -16.93 -9.89 -10.28
N LEU A 430 -16.53 -8.68 -9.85
CA LEU A 430 -15.32 -8.49 -9.05
C LEU A 430 -15.49 -9.11 -7.66
N GLU A 431 -16.67 -8.94 -7.06
CA GLU A 431 -17.04 -9.57 -5.78
C GLU A 431 -16.87 -11.10 -5.83
N GLY A 432 -17.46 -11.73 -6.86
CA GLY A 432 -17.32 -13.17 -7.08
C GLY A 432 -15.87 -13.61 -7.26
N ALA A 433 -15.07 -12.86 -8.02
CA ALA A 433 -13.66 -13.18 -8.20
C ALA A 433 -12.87 -13.07 -6.88
N ILE A 434 -13.12 -12.05 -6.06
CA ILE A 434 -12.48 -11.92 -4.74
C ILE A 434 -12.87 -13.09 -3.84
N ASN A 435 -14.14 -13.49 -3.83
CA ASN A 435 -14.59 -14.65 -3.05
C ASN A 435 -13.96 -15.97 -3.53
N ASP A 436 -13.80 -16.17 -4.84
CA ASP A 436 -13.08 -17.33 -5.39
C ASP A 436 -11.59 -17.35 -4.95
N LEU A 437 -10.94 -16.17 -4.87
CA LEU A 437 -9.57 -16.05 -4.37
C LEU A 437 -9.48 -16.35 -2.87
N LEU A 438 -10.44 -15.87 -2.08
CA LEU A 438 -10.52 -16.16 -0.64
C LEU A 438 -10.71 -17.67 -0.40
N ASP A 439 -11.55 -18.33 -1.18
CA ASP A 439 -11.72 -19.79 -1.14
C ASP A 439 -10.39 -20.51 -1.44
N GLN A 440 -9.64 -20.07 -2.46
CA GLN A 440 -8.34 -20.66 -2.79
C GLN A 440 -7.33 -20.47 -1.65
N ILE A 441 -7.26 -19.28 -1.06
CA ILE A 441 -6.38 -19.00 0.09
C ILE A 441 -6.75 -19.93 1.24
N SER A 442 -8.04 -20.06 1.54
CA SER A 442 -8.55 -20.93 2.60
C SER A 442 -8.15 -22.40 2.41
N GLU A 443 -8.20 -22.91 1.18
CA GLU A 443 -7.75 -24.26 0.85
C GLU A 443 -6.24 -24.43 1.08
N ASP A 444 -5.42 -23.46 0.66
CA ASP A 444 -3.95 -23.57 0.70
C ASP A 444 -3.39 -23.52 2.13
N ILE A 445 -4.02 -22.75 3.03
CA ILE A 445 -3.52 -22.51 4.39
C ILE A 445 -4.37 -23.19 5.48
N GLY A 446 -5.50 -23.79 5.12
CA GLY A 446 -6.33 -24.58 6.04
C GLY A 446 -7.18 -23.76 7.04
N GLU A 447 -7.48 -22.49 6.75
CA GLU A 447 -8.38 -21.65 7.55
C GLU A 447 -9.54 -21.12 6.70
N ASP A 448 -10.76 -21.12 7.23
CA ASP A 448 -11.93 -20.56 6.55
C ASP A 448 -11.91 -19.02 6.62
N LEU A 449 -11.83 -18.35 5.47
CA LEU A 449 -11.91 -16.89 5.33
C LEU A 449 -13.35 -16.46 5.00
N GLU A 450 -13.79 -15.33 5.56
CA GLU A 450 -15.13 -14.79 5.31
C GLU A 450 -15.24 -14.16 3.91
N HIS A 451 -16.34 -14.46 3.21
CA HIS A 451 -16.68 -13.83 1.92
C HIS A 451 -17.07 -12.37 2.10
N ILE A 452 -16.82 -11.57 1.06
CA ILE A 452 -17.22 -10.17 0.99
C ILE A 452 -18.53 -9.99 0.20
N GLU A 453 -19.29 -8.94 0.56
CA GLU A 453 -20.47 -8.45 -0.18
C GLU A 453 -20.35 -6.92 -0.33
N PHE A 454 -20.40 -6.41 -1.57
CA PHE A 454 -20.31 -4.96 -1.82
C PHE A 454 -21.56 -4.19 -1.38
#